data_AF-A0A6L4Z4Y4-F1
#
_entry.id   AF-A0A6L4Z4Y4-F1
#
_cell.length_a   1.000
_cell.length_b   1.000
_cell.length_c   1.000
_cell.angle_alpha   90.00
_cell.angle_beta   90.00
_cell.angle_gamma   90.00
#
_symmetry.space_group_name_H-M   'P 1'
#
loop_
_entity.id
_entity.type
_entity.pdbx_description
1 polymer ?
#
loop_
_entity_poly.entity_id
_entity_poly.type
_entity_poly.pdbx_seq_one_letter_code
_entity_poly.pdbx_strand_id
1 'polypeptide(L)'
;HMAITPSKCIQCKLCANSCPFDAIDFPTNEKEVVKSGLGPKRFLTYALVIPLWIALGVFVGAKSHTFLSKANPDVYLAELLISNPEIKNDKDNIDVQTFLSSGKTLETLVQEAEVIREKFYIGSMIAGGFMGLVIGMTLLNTVVFRKRQDYEPHRGNCLSCARCMNYCPVEK
;
A
#
# COMPACT_ATOMS: atom_id res chain seq x y z
N HIS A 1 0.04 20.63 21.45
CA HIS A 1 -0.55 19.52 22.24
C HIS A 1 -0.25 19.76 23.70
N MET A 2 -1.24 19.58 24.58
CA MET A 2 -1.17 19.88 26.00
C MET A 2 -0.77 18.60 26.76
N ALA A 3 0.24 18.67 27.63
CA ALA A 3 0.67 17.56 28.50
C ALA A 3 0.05 17.73 29.90
N ILE A 4 -0.41 16.63 30.52
CA ILE A 4 -1.07 16.66 31.83
C ILE A 4 -0.06 16.82 32.97
N THR A 5 1.03 16.05 32.91
CA THR A 5 2.08 16.05 33.93
C THR A 5 3.20 17.01 33.53
N PRO A 6 3.70 17.85 34.46
CA PRO A 6 4.83 18.74 34.18
C PRO A 6 6.15 17.97 34.01
N SER A 7 6.27 16.82 34.66
CA SER A 7 7.39 15.88 34.57
C SER A 7 6.86 14.45 34.35
N LYS A 8 7.57 13.42 34.83
CA LYS A 8 7.26 12.01 34.56
C LYS A 8 5.94 11.58 35.24
N CYS A 9 5.03 10.97 34.48
CA CYS A 9 3.78 10.46 35.02
C CYS A 9 4.03 9.32 36.02
N ILE A 10 3.36 9.36 37.17
CA ILE A 10 3.39 8.29 38.18
C ILE A 10 2.15 7.36 38.12
N GLN A 11 1.33 7.50 37.08
CA GLN A 11 0.16 6.64 36.81
C GLN A 11 -0.88 6.53 37.95
N CYS A 12 -1.03 7.57 38.77
CA CYS A 12 -1.95 7.62 39.92
C CYS A 12 -3.46 7.66 39.58
N LYS A 13 -3.84 7.77 38.30
CA LYS A 13 -5.24 7.80 37.79
C LYS A 13 -6.10 9.01 38.24
N LEU A 14 -5.60 9.92 39.07
CA LEU A 14 -6.34 11.10 39.54
C LEU A 14 -6.85 11.98 38.38
N CYS A 15 -6.03 12.19 37.35
CA CYS A 15 -6.39 12.99 36.19
C CYS A 15 -7.56 12.40 35.38
N ALA A 16 -7.69 11.06 35.31
CA ALA A 16 -8.77 10.38 34.61
C ALA A 16 -10.12 10.62 35.30
N ASN A 17 -10.17 10.48 36.63
CA ASN A 17 -11.38 10.72 37.42
C ASN A 17 -11.80 12.20 37.46
N SER A 18 -10.85 13.10 37.20
CA SER A 18 -11.08 14.55 37.25
C SER A 18 -11.64 15.13 35.95
N CYS A 19 -11.61 14.36 34.86
CA CYS A 19 -12.08 14.83 33.56
C CYS A 19 -13.61 14.73 33.47
N PRO A 20 -14.35 15.85 33.37
CA PRO A 20 -15.81 15.83 33.30
C PRO A 20 -16.33 15.32 31.94
N PHE A 21 -15.46 15.25 30.94
CA PHE A 21 -15.79 14.82 29.57
C PHE A 21 -15.23 13.42 29.25
N ASP A 22 -14.65 12.74 30.24
CA ASP A 22 -14.02 11.42 30.09
C ASP A 22 -13.06 11.32 28.87
N ALA A 23 -12.33 12.42 28.62
CA ALA A 23 -11.50 12.60 27.44
C ALA A 23 -10.01 12.29 27.72
N ILE A 24 -9.73 11.32 28.60
CA ILE A 24 -8.37 10.91 28.97
C ILE A 24 -8.12 9.49 28.45
N ASP A 25 -7.12 9.34 27.59
CA ASP A 25 -6.65 8.05 27.13
C ASP A 25 -5.85 7.33 28.23
N PHE A 26 -6.17 6.07 28.47
CA PHE A 26 -5.48 5.23 29.44
C PHE A 26 -4.15 4.67 28.90
N PRO A 27 -3.15 4.45 29.77
CA PRO A 27 -1.95 3.75 29.39
C PRO A 27 -2.30 2.32 28.96
N THR A 28 -1.66 1.86 27.89
CA THR A 28 -1.82 0.48 27.40
C THR A 28 -1.30 -0.51 28.45
N ASN A 29 -2.10 -1.53 28.77
CA ASN A 29 -1.85 -2.46 29.88
C ASN A 29 -0.55 -3.25 29.67
N GLU A 30 0.43 -3.13 30.56
CA GLU A 30 1.78 -3.70 30.36
C GLU A 30 1.80 -5.20 30.04
N LYS A 31 0.82 -5.98 30.53
CA LYS A 31 0.68 -7.41 30.21
C LYS A 31 0.31 -7.68 28.74
N GLU A 32 -0.38 -6.75 28.09
CA GLU A 32 -0.60 -6.76 26.64
C GLU A 32 0.63 -6.24 25.89
N VAL A 33 1.42 -5.36 26.52
CA VAL A 33 2.60 -4.74 25.91
C VAL A 33 3.84 -5.64 25.88
N VAL A 34 4.04 -6.54 26.85
CA VAL A 34 5.12 -7.54 26.77
C VAL A 34 4.96 -8.45 25.54
N LYS A 35 3.74 -8.60 25.01
CA LYS A 35 3.49 -9.26 23.72
C LYS A 35 3.69 -8.33 22.50
N SER A 36 3.80 -7.02 22.70
CA SER A 36 3.71 -6.00 21.64
C SER A 36 4.90 -5.05 21.48
N GLY A 37 5.96 -5.16 22.28
CA GLY A 37 7.25 -4.55 21.95
C GLY A 37 7.74 -5.03 20.57
N LEU A 38 8.74 -4.38 19.96
CA LEU A 38 9.47 -4.97 18.82
C LEU A 38 10.21 -6.23 19.30
N GLY A 39 9.47 -7.28 19.61
CA GLY A 39 10.03 -8.59 19.89
C GLY A 39 10.60 -9.15 18.60
N PRO A 40 11.65 -10.00 18.68
CA PRO A 40 12.27 -10.62 17.52
C PRO A 40 11.26 -11.31 16.58
N LYS A 41 10.13 -11.79 17.12
CA LYS A 41 9.02 -12.37 16.35
C LYS A 41 8.37 -11.38 15.37
N ARG A 42 8.19 -10.10 15.73
CA ARG A 42 7.56 -9.10 14.84
C ARG A 42 8.51 -8.65 13.72
N PHE A 43 9.79 -8.51 14.04
CA PHE A 43 10.81 -8.27 13.02
C PHE A 43 10.86 -9.44 12.03
N LEU A 44 10.80 -10.68 12.53
CA LEU A 44 10.74 -11.87 11.68
C LEU A 44 9.47 -11.90 10.82
N THR A 45 8.31 -11.49 11.34
CA THR A 45 7.10 -11.38 10.51
C THR A 45 7.24 -10.33 9.40
N TYR A 46 7.87 -9.17 9.67
CA TYR A 46 8.12 -8.17 8.62
C TYR A 46 9.10 -8.68 7.57
N ALA A 47 10.16 -9.36 8.02
CA ALA A 47 11.15 -9.97 7.14
C ALA A 47 10.56 -11.06 6.23
N LEU A 48 9.43 -11.68 6.60
CA LEU A 48 8.77 -12.70 5.78
C LEU A 48 7.61 -12.15 4.95
N VAL A 49 6.76 -11.28 5.53
CA VAL A 49 5.53 -10.81 4.89
C VAL A 49 5.82 -9.83 3.74
N ILE A 50 6.80 -8.94 3.89
CA ILE A 50 7.15 -7.98 2.83
C ILE A 50 7.64 -8.68 1.57
N PRO A 51 8.67 -9.56 1.60
CA PRO A 51 9.11 -10.26 0.41
C PRO A 51 8.04 -11.20 -0.14
N LEU A 52 7.18 -11.78 0.70
CA LEU A 52 6.03 -12.57 0.24
C LEU A 52 5.09 -11.73 -0.64
N TRP A 53 4.71 -10.53 -0.20
CA TRP A 53 3.86 -9.64 -0.99
C TRP A 53 4.54 -9.13 -2.27
N ILE A 54 5.84 -8.85 -2.21
CA ILE A 54 6.62 -8.49 -3.41
C ILE A 54 6.64 -9.64 -4.40
N ALA A 55 6.94 -10.87 -3.95
CA ALA A 55 6.96 -12.06 -4.80
C ALA A 55 5.60 -12.32 -5.44
N LEU A 56 4.52 -12.19 -4.66
CA LEU A 56 3.14 -12.28 -5.17
C LEU A 56 2.88 -11.19 -6.23
N GLY A 57 3.27 -9.95 -5.96
CA GLY A 57 3.11 -8.82 -6.88
C GLY A 57 3.88 -9.01 -8.19
N VAL A 58 5.14 -9.44 -8.13
CA VAL A 58 5.96 -9.77 -9.30
C VAL A 58 5.35 -10.93 -10.09
N PHE A 59 4.88 -11.98 -9.41
CA PHE A 59 4.24 -13.13 -10.07
C PHE A 59 2.97 -12.73 -10.83
N VAL A 60 2.10 -11.94 -10.20
CA VAL A 60 0.89 -11.41 -10.83
C VAL A 60 1.25 -10.47 -11.98
N GLY A 61 2.22 -9.58 -11.78
CA GLY A 61 2.77 -8.69 -12.82
C GLY A 61 3.26 -9.47 -14.04
N ALA A 62 4.11 -10.47 -13.82
CA ALA A 62 4.64 -11.36 -14.84
C ALA A 62 3.56 -12.13 -15.61
N LYS A 63 2.40 -12.44 -15.02
CA LYS A 63 1.27 -13.06 -15.73
C LYS A 63 0.40 -12.05 -16.49
N SER A 64 0.33 -10.81 -16.01
CA SER A 64 -0.50 -9.75 -16.60
C SER A 64 0.08 -9.10 -17.87
N HIS A 65 1.36 -9.34 -18.19
CA HIS A 65 2.05 -8.71 -19.32
C HIS A 65 1.33 -8.90 -20.67
N THR A 66 0.72 -10.07 -20.92
CA THR A 66 0.02 -10.35 -22.17
C THR A 66 -1.20 -9.44 -22.32
N PHE A 67 -1.98 -9.25 -21.26
CA PHE A 67 -3.14 -8.37 -21.24
C PHE A 67 -2.73 -6.90 -21.35
N LEU A 68 -1.73 -6.47 -20.57
CA LEU A 68 -1.25 -5.08 -20.60
C LEU A 68 -0.62 -4.69 -21.94
N SER A 69 0.06 -5.63 -22.61
CA SER A 69 0.67 -5.38 -23.92
C SER A 69 -0.35 -5.00 -25.00
N LYS A 70 -1.60 -5.46 -24.88
CA LYS A 70 -2.70 -5.13 -25.80
C LYS A 70 -3.14 -3.66 -25.72
N ALA A 71 -2.71 -2.92 -24.70
CA ALA A 71 -2.92 -1.47 -24.66
C ALA A 71 -2.11 -0.74 -25.73
N ASN A 72 -1.05 -1.37 -26.27
CA ASN A 72 -0.31 -0.83 -27.40
C ASN A 72 -1.01 -1.18 -28.73
N PRO A 73 -1.26 -0.19 -29.62
CA PRO A 73 -1.95 -0.41 -30.89
C PRO A 73 -1.30 -1.47 -31.79
N ASP A 74 0.04 -1.53 -31.85
CA ASP A 74 0.76 -2.45 -32.72
C ASP A 74 0.60 -3.90 -32.25
N VAL A 75 0.64 -4.11 -30.93
CA VAL A 75 0.43 -5.43 -30.32
C VAL A 75 -1.01 -5.90 -30.48
N TYR A 76 -1.97 -4.98 -30.28
CA TYR A 76 -3.38 -5.27 -30.49
C TYR A 76 -3.67 -5.63 -31.95
N LEU A 77 -3.14 -4.86 -32.89
CA LEU A 77 -3.34 -5.09 -34.32
C LEU A 77 -2.68 -6.40 -34.77
N ALA A 78 -1.46 -6.69 -34.31
CA ALA A 78 -0.79 -7.96 -34.58
C ALA A 78 -1.64 -9.15 -34.10
N GLU A 79 -2.19 -9.08 -32.88
CA GLU A 79 -3.04 -10.15 -32.35
C GLU A 79 -4.39 -10.24 -33.08
N LEU A 80 -4.97 -9.11 -33.47
CA LEU A 80 -6.21 -9.05 -34.26
C LEU A 80 -6.03 -9.74 -35.63
N LEU A 81 -4.94 -9.43 -36.34
CA LEU A 81 -4.65 -10.00 -37.66
C LEU A 81 -4.25 -11.48 -37.60
N ILE A 82 -3.60 -11.93 -36.52
CA ILE A 82 -3.30 -13.35 -36.29
C ILE A 82 -4.58 -14.14 -35.97
N SER A 83 -5.43 -13.59 -35.09
CA SER A 83 -6.65 -14.28 -34.64
C SER A 83 -7.76 -14.29 -35.69
N ASN A 84 -7.83 -13.25 -36.52
CA ASN A 84 -8.87 -13.07 -37.53
C ASN A 84 -8.26 -12.63 -38.87
N PRO A 85 -7.70 -13.57 -39.65
CA PRO A 85 -7.04 -13.25 -40.92
C PRO A 85 -7.98 -12.66 -41.98
N GLU A 86 -9.30 -12.90 -41.86
CA GLU A 86 -10.33 -12.39 -42.79
C GLU A 86 -10.52 -10.87 -42.69
N ILE A 87 -10.24 -10.28 -41.52
CA ILE A 87 -10.36 -8.83 -41.27
C ILE A 87 -9.40 -8.02 -42.14
N LYS A 88 -8.35 -8.64 -42.70
CA LYS A 88 -7.44 -7.98 -43.64
C LYS A 88 -8.16 -7.39 -44.86
N ASN A 89 -9.30 -7.97 -45.26
CA ASN A 89 -10.08 -7.51 -46.41
C ASN A 89 -11.24 -6.57 -46.03
N ASP A 90 -11.40 -6.27 -44.74
CA ASP A 90 -12.45 -5.40 -44.24
C ASP A 90 -12.07 -3.92 -44.47
N LYS A 91 -12.90 -3.22 -45.25
CA LYS A 91 -12.72 -1.81 -45.62
C LYS A 91 -13.36 -0.84 -44.62
N ASP A 92 -14.01 -1.35 -43.58
CA ASP A 92 -14.63 -0.49 -42.55
C ASP A 92 -13.69 -0.29 -41.35
N ASN A 93 -12.59 -1.05 -41.26
CA ASN A 93 -11.64 -0.99 -40.16
C ASN A 93 -10.45 -0.05 -40.48
N ILE A 94 -10.40 1.11 -39.80
CA ILE A 94 -9.40 2.16 -40.04
C ILE A 94 -7.97 1.75 -39.65
N ASP A 95 -7.81 0.94 -38.61
CA ASP A 95 -6.48 0.53 -38.10
C ASP A 95 -5.81 -0.42 -39.10
N VAL A 96 -6.60 -1.33 -39.67
CA VAL A 96 -6.16 -2.29 -40.69
C VAL A 96 -5.82 -1.59 -42.00
N GLN A 97 -6.66 -0.63 -42.44
CA GLN A 97 -6.38 0.15 -43.64
C GLN A 97 -5.13 1.03 -43.48
N THR A 98 -4.92 1.61 -42.31
CA THR A 98 -3.70 2.39 -42.02
C THR A 98 -2.46 1.51 -42.11
N PHE A 99 -2.52 0.30 -41.55
CA PHE A 99 -1.44 -0.67 -41.64
C PHE A 99 -1.18 -1.16 -43.06
N LEU A 100 -2.22 -1.53 -43.82
CA LEU A 100 -2.08 -1.93 -45.23
C LEU A 100 -1.51 -0.80 -46.08
N SER A 101 -1.90 0.45 -45.82
CA SER A 101 -1.36 1.64 -46.49
C SER A 101 0.10 1.91 -46.13
N SER A 102 0.55 1.48 -44.95
CA SER A 102 1.95 1.62 -44.51
C SER A 102 2.92 0.71 -45.27
N GLY A 103 2.42 -0.32 -45.97
CA GLY A 103 3.23 -1.25 -46.75
C GLY A 103 4.11 -2.20 -45.94
N LYS A 104 3.99 -2.21 -44.60
CA LYS A 104 4.70 -3.15 -43.73
C LYS A 104 4.18 -4.58 -43.93
N THR A 105 5.07 -5.57 -43.80
CA THR A 105 4.67 -6.98 -43.82
C THR A 105 4.10 -7.39 -42.46
N LEU A 106 3.25 -8.43 -42.46
CA LEU A 106 2.72 -8.96 -41.20
C LEU A 106 3.84 -9.52 -40.31
N GLU A 107 4.88 -10.09 -40.91
CA GLU A 107 6.06 -10.60 -40.20
C GLU A 107 6.80 -9.51 -39.42
N THR A 108 7.01 -8.32 -40.03
CA THR A 108 7.68 -7.22 -39.35
C THR A 108 6.82 -6.65 -38.21
N LEU A 109 5.49 -6.58 -38.39
CA LEU A 109 4.57 -6.15 -37.33
C LEU A 109 4.59 -7.10 -36.13
N VAL A 110 4.62 -8.40 -36.36
CA VAL A 110 4.68 -9.40 -35.28
C VAL A 110 5.99 -9.32 -34.52
N GLN A 111 7.11 -9.12 -35.21
CA GLN A 111 8.42 -8.92 -34.57
C GLN A 111 8.45 -7.64 -33.71
N GLU A 112 7.92 -6.52 -34.23
CA GLU A 112 7.80 -5.28 -33.47
C GLU A 112 6.92 -5.48 -32.21
N ALA A 113 5.79 -6.17 -32.35
CA ALA A 113 4.88 -6.49 -31.25
C ALA A 113 5.52 -7.40 -30.17
N GLU A 114 6.38 -8.35 -30.56
CA GLU A 114 7.08 -9.24 -29.64
C GLU A 114 8.10 -8.46 -28.77
N VAL A 115 8.88 -7.57 -29.38
CA VAL A 115 9.81 -6.69 -28.65
C VAL A 115 9.07 -5.79 -27.66
N ILE A 116 7.91 -5.26 -28.06
CA ILE A 116 7.06 -4.47 -27.17
C ILE A 116 6.55 -5.33 -26.01
N ARG A 117 6.07 -6.54 -26.28
CA ARG A 117 5.62 -7.49 -25.26
C ARG A 117 6.69 -7.81 -24.23
N GLU A 118 7.93 -8.00 -24.65
CA GLU A 118 9.05 -8.25 -23.74
C GLU A 118 9.32 -7.05 -22.81
N LYS A 119 9.24 -5.82 -23.34
CA LYS A 119 9.33 -4.60 -22.51
C LYS A 119 8.21 -4.51 -21.49
N PHE A 120 6.98 -4.86 -21.89
CA PHE A 120 5.84 -4.93 -20.96
C PHE A 120 6.00 -6.03 -19.91
N TYR A 121 6.68 -7.14 -20.23
CA TYR A 121 7.00 -8.18 -19.26
C TYR A 121 7.88 -7.64 -18.13
N ILE A 122 8.99 -6.97 -18.45
CA ILE A 122 9.88 -6.37 -17.45
C ILE A 122 9.16 -5.24 -16.68
N GLY A 123 8.44 -4.37 -17.40
CA GLY A 123 7.72 -3.25 -16.79
C GLY A 123 6.63 -3.70 -15.83
N SER A 124 5.83 -4.69 -16.20
CA SER A 124 4.75 -5.23 -15.35
C SER A 124 5.28 -5.97 -14.13
N MET A 125 6.43 -6.66 -14.23
CA MET A 125 7.10 -7.24 -13.06
C MET A 125 7.53 -6.19 -12.05
N ILE A 126 8.18 -5.10 -12.50
CA ILE A 126 8.64 -4.01 -11.63
C ILE A 126 7.43 -3.32 -10.98
N ALA A 127 6.41 -2.98 -11.77
CA ALA A 127 5.19 -2.35 -11.27
C ALA A 127 4.44 -3.24 -10.27
N GLY A 128 4.33 -4.54 -10.56
CA GLY A 128 3.72 -5.52 -9.67
C GLY A 128 4.49 -5.66 -8.35
N GLY A 129 5.81 -5.72 -8.40
CA GLY A 129 6.66 -5.73 -7.20
C GLY A 129 6.52 -4.47 -6.34
N PHE A 130 6.45 -3.30 -6.98
CA PHE A 130 6.20 -2.03 -6.28
C PHE A 130 4.83 -2.01 -5.59
N MET A 131 3.78 -2.44 -6.28
CA MET A 131 2.44 -2.56 -5.69
C MET A 131 2.41 -3.55 -4.51
N GLY A 132 3.09 -4.70 -4.67
CA GLY A 132 3.25 -5.67 -3.59
C GLY A 132 3.93 -5.07 -2.36
N LEU A 133 4.99 -4.28 -2.55
CA LEU A 133 5.67 -3.57 -1.47
C LEU A 133 4.75 -2.56 -0.76
N VAL A 134 4.01 -1.74 -1.52
CA VAL A 134 3.08 -0.74 -0.95
C VAL A 134 1.98 -1.40 -0.14
N ILE A 135 1.36 -2.47 -0.67
CA ILE A 135 0.32 -3.23 0.03
C ILE A 135 0.89 -3.87 1.30
N GLY A 136 2.06 -4.52 1.17
CA GLY A 136 2.78 -5.11 2.30
C GLY A 136 3.03 -4.08 3.40
N MET A 137 3.58 -2.91 3.07
CA MET A 137 3.87 -1.85 4.05
C MET A 137 2.60 -1.28 4.70
N THR A 138 1.54 -1.09 3.92
CA THR A 138 0.26 -0.54 4.41
C THR A 138 -0.40 -1.49 5.40
N LEU A 139 -0.50 -2.78 5.07
CA LEU A 139 -1.06 -3.79 5.98
C LEU A 139 -0.27 -3.85 7.29
N LEU A 140 1.07 -3.79 7.22
CA LEU A 140 1.89 -3.80 8.42
C LEU A 140 1.69 -2.55 9.29
N ASN A 141 1.51 -1.37 8.69
CA ASN A 141 1.23 -0.13 9.44
C ASN A 141 -0.07 -0.24 10.26
N THR A 142 -1.08 -0.97 9.76
CA THR A 142 -2.34 -1.18 10.52
C THR A 142 -2.17 -2.09 11.73
N VAL A 143 -1.17 -2.99 11.72
CA VAL A 143 -0.90 -3.93 12.82
C VAL A 143 -0.03 -3.29 13.92
N VAL A 144 0.59 -2.14 13.63
CA VAL A 144 1.45 -1.42 14.59
C VAL A 144 0.58 -0.67 15.60
N PHE A 145 0.25 -1.34 16.70
CA PHE A 145 -0.34 -0.69 17.87
C PHE A 145 0.66 0.32 18.47
N ARG A 146 0.29 1.60 18.50
CA ARG A 146 1.03 2.63 19.25
C ARG A 146 0.84 2.40 20.74
N LYS A 147 1.96 2.22 21.46
CA LYS A 147 1.97 2.12 22.92
C LYS A 147 1.69 3.49 23.54
N ARG A 148 0.70 3.57 24.42
CA ARG A 148 0.50 4.72 25.32
C ARG A 148 1.08 4.36 26.67
N GLN A 149 2.13 5.06 27.08
CA GLN A 149 2.83 4.78 28.34
C GLN A 149 2.15 5.47 29.51
N ASP A 150 1.61 6.65 29.25
CA ASP A 150 1.07 7.55 30.25
C ASP A 150 -0.38 7.90 29.94
N TYR A 151 -1.05 8.50 30.92
CA TYR A 151 -2.36 9.11 30.72
C TYR A 151 -2.21 10.37 29.87
N GLU A 152 -2.85 10.39 28.70
CA GLU A 152 -2.78 11.52 27.76
C GLU A 152 -4.17 12.06 27.45
N PRO A 153 -4.33 13.37 27.19
CA PRO A 153 -5.62 13.90 26.74
C PRO A 153 -5.95 13.41 25.33
N HIS A 154 -7.18 12.93 25.13
CA HIS A 154 -7.63 12.47 23.83
C HIS A 154 -7.68 13.63 22.83
N ARG A 155 -6.97 13.49 21.70
CA ARG A 155 -6.74 14.60 20.75
C ARG A 155 -8.02 15.16 20.10
N GLY A 156 -9.07 14.35 19.98
CA GLY A 156 -10.34 14.76 19.37
C GLY A 156 -11.43 15.19 20.36
N ASN A 157 -11.36 14.75 21.63
CA ASN A 157 -12.44 14.92 22.60
C ASN A 157 -12.06 15.88 23.74
N CYS A 158 -10.78 16.22 23.88
CA CYS A 158 -10.31 17.10 24.94
C CYS A 158 -10.58 18.57 24.59
N LEU A 159 -11.41 19.24 25.40
CA LEU A 159 -11.70 20.69 25.31
C LEU A 159 -10.59 21.58 25.87
N SER A 160 -9.45 21.02 26.31
CA SER A 160 -8.28 21.77 26.82
C SER A 160 -8.56 22.72 28.01
N CYS A 161 -9.55 22.40 28.85
CA CYS A 161 -9.91 23.20 30.04
C CYS A 161 -8.89 23.14 31.20
N ALA A 162 -7.76 22.44 31.04
CA ALA A 162 -6.67 22.27 32.01
C ALA A 162 -7.03 21.68 33.39
N ARG A 163 -8.28 21.28 33.65
CA ARG A 163 -8.72 20.74 34.95
C ARG A 163 -7.89 19.53 35.40
N CYS A 164 -7.48 18.66 34.49
CA CYS A 164 -6.66 17.49 34.80
C CYS A 164 -5.26 17.82 35.34
N MET A 165 -4.70 19.01 35.06
CA MET A 165 -3.41 19.45 35.58
C MET A 165 -3.50 19.80 37.07
N ASN A 166 -4.60 20.42 37.50
CA ASN A 166 -4.81 20.82 38.90
C ASN A 166 -4.88 19.63 39.86
N TYR A 167 -5.27 18.46 39.35
CA TYR A 167 -5.33 17.20 40.11
C TYR A 167 -4.07 16.34 39.91
N CYS A 168 -3.08 16.83 39.18
CA CYS A 168 -1.81 16.14 39.04
C CYS A 168 -0.97 16.38 40.32
N PRO A 169 -0.61 15.33 41.07
CA PRO A 169 0.19 15.47 42.28
C PRO A 169 1.70 15.62 41.98
N VAL A 170 2.08 15.60 40.70
CA VAL A 170 3.47 15.70 40.27
C VAL A 170 3.81 17.17 40.13
N GLU A 171 4.71 17.64 40.99
CA GLU A 171 5.26 18.99 40.94
C GLU A 171 6.34 19.09 39.84
N LYS A 172 6.65 20.33 39.45
CA LYS A 172 7.68 20.62 38.44
C LYS A 172 9.08 20.22 38.91
#